data_AF-A0A5B7I3P0-F1
#
_entry.id   AF-A0A5B7I3P0-F1
#
_cell.length_a   1.000
_cell.length_b   1.000
_cell.length_c   1.000
_cell.angle_alpha   90.00
_cell.angle_beta   90.00
_cell.angle_gamma   90.00
#
_symmetry.space_group_name_H-M   'P 1'
#
loop_
_entity.id
_entity.type
_entity.pdbx_description
1 polymer ?
#
loop_
_entity_poly.entity_id
_entity_poly.type
_entity_poly.pdbx_seq_one_letter_code
_entity_poly.pdbx_strand_id
1 'polypeptide(L)' 'MPYIAGHEEDGFLKSLNLNLKDIEVKADGCTNILVWHTRTAKNPSRTLRLAQYQATNIKPLTDNMRKMGMIK' A
#
# COMPACT_ATOMS: atom_id res chain seq x y z
N MET A 1 -19.41 8.95 16.83
CA MET A 1 -18.34 8.07 17.35
C MET A 1 -17.05 8.86 17.39
N PRO A 2 -16.51 9.21 18.57
CA PRO A 2 -15.18 9.79 18.68
C PRO A 2 -14.15 8.74 18.26
N TYR A 3 -13.23 9.12 17.37
CA TYR A 3 -12.19 8.23 16.85
C TYR A 3 -11.19 7.89 17.96
N ILE A 4 -11.16 6.62 18.37
CA ILE A 4 -10.11 6.07 19.23
C ILE A 4 -9.35 5.05 18.38
N ALA A 5 -8.07 5.32 18.13
CA ALA A 5 -7.24 4.45 17.31
C ALA A 5 -7.22 3.02 17.88
N GLY A 6 -7.44 2.03 17.03
CA GLY A 6 -7.43 0.60 17.42
C GLY A 6 -8.77 0.05 17.94
N HIS A 7 -9.81 0.86 18.12
CA HIS A 7 -11.12 0.40 18.61
C HIS A 7 -12.18 0.23 17.52
N GLU A 8 -11.81 0.43 16.26
CA GLU A 8 -12.76 0.35 15.14
C GLU A 8 -13.31 -1.07 14.97
N GLU A 9 -12.44 -2.08 15.03
CA GLU A 9 -12.83 -3.50 14.90
C GLU A 9 -13.71 -3.95 16.08
N ASP A 10 -13.34 -3.59 17.31
CA ASP A 10 -14.14 -3.89 18.52
C ASP A 10 -15.53 -3.22 18.47
N GLY A 11 -15.59 -1.96 18.06
CA GLY A 11 -16.86 -1.25 17.89
C GLY A 11 -17.74 -1.88 16.81
N PHE A 12 -17.14 -2.30 15.69
CA PHE A 12 -17.83 -3.00 14.62
C PHE A 12 -18.40 -4.34 15.10
N LEU A 13 -17.61 -5.18 15.76
CA LEU A 13 -18.08 -6.48 16.28
C LEU A 13 -19.18 -6.33 17.32
N LYS A 14 -19.09 -5.34 18.21
CA LYS A 14 -20.15 -5.01 19.18
C LYS A 14 -21.44 -4.57 18.49
N SER A 15 -21.35 -3.84 17.39
CA SER A 15 -22.53 -3.40 16.62
C SER A 15 -23.30 -4.56 15.98
N LEU A 16 -22.65 -5.70 15.74
CA LEU A 16 -23.26 -6.93 15.24
C LEU A 16 -23.93 -7.77 16.35
N ASN A 17 -23.87 -7.32 17.61
CA ASN A 17 -24.40 -8.03 18.78
C ASN A 17 -23.81 -9.46 18.94
N LEU A 18 -22.54 -9.63 18.54
CA LEU A 18 -21.79 -10.89 18.66
C LEU A 18 -21.22 -11.05 20.07
N ASN A 19 -21.35 -12.25 20.65
CA ASN A 19 -20.62 -12.62 21.86
C ASN A 19 -19.43 -13.51 21.51
N LEU A 20 -18.45 -13.59 22.42
CA LEU A 20 -17.25 -14.43 22.22
C LEU A 20 -17.59 -15.92 21.98
N LYS A 21 -18.73 -16.38 22.51
CA LYS A 21 -19.22 -17.76 22.36
C LYS A 21 -19.74 -18.06 20.95
N ASP A 22 -20.09 -17.01 20.20
CA ASP A 22 -20.65 -17.11 18.86
C ASP A 22 -19.54 -17.14 17.78
N ILE A 23 -18.28 -16.94 18.18
CA ILE A 23 -17.13 -16.89 17.29
C ILE A 23 -16.70 -18.29 16.87
N GLU A 24 -16.68 -18.54 15.56
CA GLU A 24 -16.18 -19.80 15.00
C GLU A 24 -14.66 -19.78 14.84
N VAL A 25 -13.99 -20.73 15.50
CA VAL A 25 -12.54 -20.92 15.36
C VAL A 25 -12.24 -21.57 14.00
N LYS A 26 -11.36 -20.94 13.21
CA LYS A 26 -10.90 -21.43 11.90
C LYS A 26 -9.39 -21.69 11.93
N ALA A 27 -8.79 -21.96 10.76
CA ALA A 27 -7.34 -22.14 10.60
C ALA A 27 -6.74 -23.20 11.56
N ASP A 28 -7.42 -24.35 11.68
CA ASP A 28 -7.04 -25.47 12.54
C ASP A 28 -6.80 -25.05 13.99
N GLY A 29 -7.81 -24.45 14.62
CA GLY A 29 -7.69 -23.96 16.00
C GLY A 29 -6.83 -22.69 16.13
N CYS A 30 -6.81 -21.84 15.10
CA CYS A 30 -5.93 -20.66 15.00
C CYS A 30 -4.42 -20.99 15.06
N THR A 31 -4.03 -22.21 14.66
CA THR A 31 -2.61 -22.64 14.65
C THR A 31 -1.93 -22.37 13.30
N ASN A 32 -2.70 -22.31 12.22
CA ASN A 32 -2.19 -22.09 10.87
C ASN A 32 -2.30 -20.62 10.45
N ILE A 33 -1.29 -20.10 9.76
CA ILE A 33 -1.29 -18.75 9.19
C ILE A 33 -1.84 -18.83 7.76
N LEU A 34 -3.03 -18.27 7.54
CA LEU A 34 -3.70 -18.26 6.22
C LEU A 34 -3.71 -16.89 5.54
N VAL A 35 -3.36 -15.82 6.26
CA VAL A 35 -3.36 -14.45 5.76
C VAL A 35 -2.17 -13.67 6.31
N TRP A 36 -1.62 -12.77 5.49
CA TRP A 36 -0.52 -11.87 5.86
C TRP A 36 -0.91 -10.41 5.61
N HIS A 37 -0.68 -9.55 6.59
CA HIS A 37 -0.83 -8.11 6.45
C HIS A 37 0.43 -7.51 5.80
N THR A 38 0.61 -7.70 4.49
CA THR A 38 1.77 -7.17 3.77
C THR A 38 1.58 -5.70 3.43
N ARG A 39 2.65 -4.91 3.58
CA ARG A 39 2.68 -3.50 3.16
C ARG A 39 3.65 -3.32 2.00
N THR A 40 3.18 -2.71 0.91
CA THR A 40 4.07 -2.33 -0.21
C THR A 40 4.98 -1.18 0.21
N ALA A 41 6.27 -1.30 -0.09
CA ALA A 41 7.23 -0.21 0.10
C ALA A 41 7.08 0.83 -1.03
N LYS A 42 7.23 2.12 -0.69
CA LYS A 42 7.25 3.18 -1.69
C LYS A 42 8.49 3.00 -2.58
N ASN A 43 8.27 2.85 -3.89
CA ASN A 43 9.36 2.81 -4.87
C ASN A 43 9.85 4.25 -5.14
N PRO A 44 11.11 4.61 -4.82
CA PRO A 44 11.62 5.94 -5.14
C PRO A 44 11.68 6.12 -6.66
N SER A 45 11.38 7.32 -7.13
CA SER A 45 11.57 7.67 -8.54
C SER A 45 13.05 7.52 -8.90
N ARG A 46 13.33 6.76 -9.96
CA ARG A 46 14.71 6.55 -10.41
C ARG A 46 15.20 7.79 -11.15
N THR A 47 16.43 8.21 -10.84
CA THR A 47 17.12 9.25 -11.62
C THR A 47 17.50 8.69 -12.99
N LEU A 48 17.09 9.38 -14.05
CA LEU A 48 17.45 9.01 -15.43
C LEU A 48 18.94 9.26 -15.68
N ARG A 49 19.68 8.23 -16.12
CA ARG A 49 21.10 8.35 -16.49
C ARG A 49 21.26 8.84 -17.93
N LEU A 50 20.93 10.11 -18.17
CA LEU A 50 20.94 10.72 -19.51
C LEU A 50 22.33 10.71 -20.19
N ALA A 51 23.41 10.69 -19.39
CA ALA A 51 24.78 10.64 -19.91
C ALA A 51 25.07 9.38 -20.73
N GLN A 52 24.38 8.27 -20.47
CA GLN A 52 24.59 6.98 -21.15
C GLN A 52 23.82 6.89 -22.48
N TYR A 53 22.89 7.81 -22.75
CA TYR A 53 21.95 7.73 -23.88
C TYR A 53 21.97 9.00 -24.74
N GLN A 54 23.12 9.66 -24.85
CA GLN A 54 23.26 10.93 -25.59
C GLN A 54 22.94 10.79 -27.09
N ALA A 55 23.16 9.60 -27.68
CA ALA A 55 22.92 9.34 -29.09
C ALA A 55 21.46 8.94 -29.40
N THR A 56 20.56 8.89 -28.41
CA THR A 56 19.18 8.47 -28.61
C THR A 56 18.18 9.62 -28.44
N ASN A 57 16.94 9.37 -28.81
CA ASN A 57 15.81 10.28 -28.62
C ASN A 57 15.40 10.50 -27.15
N ILE A 58 16.04 9.83 -26.19
CA ILE A 58 15.70 9.93 -24.77
C ILE A 58 15.98 11.34 -24.22
N LYS A 59 17.04 12.00 -24.68
CA LYS A 59 17.38 13.38 -24.29
C LYS A 59 16.33 14.41 -24.72
N PRO A 60 15.99 14.55 -26.03
CA PRO A 60 14.98 15.51 -26.46
C PRO A 60 13.59 15.20 -25.87
N LEU A 61 13.26 13.92 -25.66
CA LEU A 61 12.03 13.54 -24.98
C LEU A 61 12.02 14.01 -23.52
N THR A 62 13.10 13.81 -22.78
CA THR A 62 13.22 14.24 -21.38
C THR A 62 13.14 15.77 -21.26
N ASP A 63 13.76 16.50 -22.18
CA ASP A 63 13.71 17.96 -22.21
C ASP A 63 12.29 18.47 -22.48
N ASN A 64 11.56 17.82 -23.38
CA ASN A 64 10.15 18.14 -23.63
C ASN A 64 9.26 17.83 -22.43
N MET A 65 9.45 16.67 -21.79
CA MET A 65 8.70 16.30 -20.58
C MET A 65 8.97 17.25 -19.41
N ARG A 66 10.20 17.77 -19.29
CA ARG A 66 10.55 18.79 -18.29
C ARG A 66 9.89 20.13 -18.59
N LYS A 67 9.85 20.56 -19.86
CA LYS A 67 9.11 21.78 -20.28
C LYS A 67 7.62 21.69 -20.01
N MET A 68 7.04 20.50 -20.14
CA MET A 68 5.62 20.23 -19.83
C MET A 68 5.36 20.03 -18.33
N GLY A 69 6.37 20.13 -17.46
CA GLY A 69 6.23 19.98 -16.00
C GLY A 69 5.94 18.56 -15.54
N MET A 70 6.11 17.55 -16.40
CA MET A 70 5.81 16.14 -16.08
C MET A 70 6.92 15.48 -15.26
N ILE A 71 8.14 16.02 -15.32
CA ILE A 71 9.32 15.52 -14.60
C ILE A 71 10.08 16.74 -14.05
N LYS A 72 10.46 16.69 -12.77
CA LYS A 72 11.35 17.69 -12.14
C LYS A 72 12.80 17.51 -12.62
#